data_AF-A0A8D8NKG0-F1
#
_entry.id   AF-A0A8D8NKG0-F1
#
_cell.length_a   1.000
_cell.length_b   1.000
_cell.length_c   1.000
_cell.angle_alpha   90.00
_cell.angle_beta   90.00
_cell.angle_gamma   90.00
#
_symmetry.space_group_name_H-M   'P 1'
#
loop_
_entity.id
_entity.type
_entity.pdbx_description
1 polymer ?
#
loop_
_entity_poly.entity_id
_entity_poly.type
_entity_poly.pdbx_seq_one_letter_code
_entity_poly.pdbx_strand_id
1 'polypeptide(L)'
;STDPNACVVWRRFANLFETIQTLFWAVFGLVDLENFELDGIKIFTRFWGMLMFGTYSVINIVVLLNLLIAMMNHSYQLISERADVEWKFARSKLWISYFEEGGTCPPPFNIIPTPKSILYVFQWVKRKFCGHSKAVKKEHMKTIRRKVKQASE
;
A
#
# COMPACT_ATOMS: atom_id res chain seq x y z
N SER A 1 25.95 -36.95 -29.46
CA SER A 1 24.76 -37.12 -28.60
C SER A 1 24.30 -35.74 -28.19
N THR A 2 23.21 -35.25 -28.79
CA THR A 2 22.69 -33.90 -28.56
C THR A 2 21.82 -33.91 -27.32
N ASP A 3 22.36 -33.45 -26.20
CA ASP A 3 21.60 -33.34 -24.96
C ASP A 3 20.45 -32.33 -25.15
N PRO A 4 19.18 -32.71 -24.90
CA PRO A 4 18.03 -31.82 -25.07
C PRO A 4 18.06 -30.61 -24.12
N ASN A 5 18.87 -30.69 -23.07
CA ASN A 5 19.09 -29.61 -22.10
C ASN A 5 19.91 -28.46 -22.69
N ALA A 6 20.68 -28.70 -23.76
CA ALA A 6 21.53 -27.68 -24.36
C ALA A 6 20.73 -26.48 -24.85
N CYS A 7 19.62 -26.74 -25.56
CA CYS A 7 18.72 -25.72 -26.09
C CYS A 7 18.07 -24.85 -25.00
N VAL A 8 17.81 -25.43 -23.82
CA VAL A 8 17.21 -24.72 -22.69
C VAL A 8 18.20 -23.74 -22.07
N VAL A 9 19.48 -24.14 -21.97
CA VAL A 9 20.53 -23.27 -21.43
C VAL A 9 20.79 -22.06 -22.33
N TRP A 10 20.87 -22.27 -23.65
CA TRP A 10 20.96 -21.19 -24.63
C TRP A 10 19.81 -20.19 -24.55
N ARG A 11 18.59 -20.66 -24.22
CA ARG A 11 17.40 -19.80 -24.10
C ARG A 11 17.48 -18.84 -22.91
N ARG A 12 18.24 -19.18 -21.86
CA ARG A 12 18.32 -18.37 -20.63
C ARG A 12 18.97 -17.01 -20.81
N PHE A 13 19.84 -16.87 -21.81
CA PHE A 13 20.50 -15.61 -22.17
C PHE A 13 20.04 -15.04 -23.52
N ALA A 14 19.12 -15.73 -24.21
CA ALA A 14 18.63 -15.31 -25.53
C ALA A 14 17.61 -14.17 -25.44
N ASN A 15 16.82 -14.14 -24.35
CA ASN A 15 15.81 -13.12 -24.09
C ASN A 15 16.18 -12.30 -22.86
N LEU A 16 15.99 -10.98 -22.93
CA LEU A 16 16.29 -10.07 -21.82
C LEU A 16 15.53 -10.42 -20.53
N PHE A 17 14.28 -10.87 -20.64
CA PHE A 17 13.48 -11.29 -19.49
C PHE A 17 14.01 -12.56 -18.81
N GLU A 18 14.42 -13.55 -19.58
CA GLU A 18 15.04 -14.78 -19.07
C GLU A 18 16.39 -14.48 -18.41
N THR A 19 17.17 -13.57 -19.00
CA THR A 19 18.43 -13.09 -18.40
C THR A 19 18.17 -12.40 -17.05
N ILE A 20 17.14 -11.57 -16.94
CA ILE A 20 16.78 -10.95 -15.65
C ILE A 20 16.35 -12.00 -14.62
N GLN A 21 15.53 -12.98 -15.01
CA GLN A 21 15.09 -14.05 -14.11
C GLN A 21 16.27 -14.89 -13.61
N THR A 22 17.18 -15.28 -14.51
CA THR A 22 18.38 -16.03 -14.12
C THR A 22 19.31 -15.23 -13.22
N LEU A 23 19.52 -13.94 -13.48
CA LEU A 23 20.31 -13.07 -12.59
C LEU A 23 19.65 -12.91 -11.22
N PHE A 24 18.31 -12.82 -11.15
CA PHE A 24 17.59 -12.79 -9.88
C PHE A 24 17.81 -14.07 -9.06
N TRP A 25 17.67 -15.25 -9.68
CA TRP A 25 17.95 -16.52 -9.01
C TRP A 25 19.43 -16.70 -8.64
N ALA A 26 20.34 -16.06 -9.38
CA ALA A 26 21.77 -16.04 -9.07
C ALA A 26 22.08 -15.34 -7.74
N VAL A 27 21.30 -14.33 -7.33
CA VAL A 27 21.48 -13.65 -6.03
C VAL A 27 21.30 -14.62 -4.86
N PHE A 28 20.46 -15.65 -5.02
CA PHE A 28 20.25 -16.70 -4.02
C PHE A 28 21.24 -17.88 -4.14
N GLY A 29 22.16 -17.85 -5.11
CA GLY A 29 23.11 -18.93 -5.36
C GLY A 29 22.51 -20.16 -6.06
N LEU A 30 21.35 -20.03 -6.71
CA LEU A 30 20.63 -21.13 -7.37
C LEU A 30 20.98 -21.29 -8.87
N VAL A 31 22.14 -20.78 -9.31
CA VAL A 31 22.57 -20.84 -10.72
C VAL A 31 23.85 -21.64 -10.85
N ASP A 32 23.78 -22.77 -11.54
CA ASP A 32 24.92 -23.67 -11.75
C ASP A 32 25.87 -23.13 -12.83
N LEU A 33 27.18 -23.13 -12.52
CA LEU A 33 28.24 -22.75 -13.46
C LEU A 33 28.37 -23.74 -14.64
N GLU A 34 27.85 -24.96 -14.48
CA GLU A 34 27.80 -26.00 -15.53
C GLU A 34 26.99 -25.57 -16.75
N ASN A 35 26.05 -24.62 -16.58
CA ASN A 35 25.31 -24.00 -17.68
C ASN A 35 26.19 -23.13 -18.60
N PHE A 36 27.43 -22.81 -18.22
CA PHE A 36 28.37 -22.12 -19.10
C PHE A 36 29.31 -23.09 -19.82
N GLU A 37 29.28 -24.39 -19.51
CA GLU A 37 30.16 -25.43 -20.06
C GLU A 37 29.58 -26.17 -21.27
N LEU A 38 28.68 -25.55 -22.04
CA LEU A 38 28.13 -26.23 -23.21
C LEU A 38 29.16 -26.34 -24.34
N ASP A 39 29.38 -27.57 -24.76
CA ASP A 39 30.29 -27.96 -25.84
C ASP A 39 29.76 -27.44 -27.19
N GLY A 40 30.36 -26.36 -27.69
CA GLY A 40 29.92 -25.71 -28.95
C GLY A 40 30.19 -24.21 -29.09
N ILE A 41 30.57 -23.51 -28.00
CA ILE A 41 30.89 -22.06 -28.03
C ILE A 41 32.40 -21.84 -28.16
N LYS A 42 32.82 -20.85 -28.96
CA LYS A 42 34.22 -20.40 -29.01
C LYS A 42 34.70 -20.03 -27.60
N ILE A 43 35.87 -20.54 -27.20
CA ILE A 43 36.49 -20.34 -25.88
C ILE A 43 36.48 -18.86 -25.42
N PHE A 44 36.63 -17.93 -26.36
CA PHE A 44 36.64 -16.50 -26.11
C PHE A 44 35.32 -15.97 -25.55
N THR A 45 34.19 -16.29 -26.17
CA THR A 45 32.87 -15.82 -25.73
C THR A 45 32.48 -16.42 -24.38
N ARG A 46 32.87 -17.68 -24.14
CA ARG A 46 32.67 -18.37 -22.86
C ARG A 46 33.43 -17.67 -21.72
N PHE A 47 34.69 -17.30 -21.95
CA PHE A 47 35.49 -16.58 -20.96
C PHE A 47 34.84 -15.26 -20.53
N TRP A 48 34.41 -14.44 -21.49
CA TRP A 48 33.75 -13.18 -21.17
C TRP A 48 32.39 -13.38 -20.48
N GLY A 49 31.61 -14.39 -20.85
CA GLY A 49 30.35 -14.70 -20.18
C GLY A 49 30.53 -15.08 -18.71
N MET A 50 31.50 -15.96 -18.40
CA MET A 50 31.85 -16.32 -17.02
C MET A 50 32.41 -15.12 -16.24
N LEU A 51 33.23 -14.28 -16.87
CA LEU A 51 33.79 -13.08 -16.25
C LEU A 51 32.70 -12.06 -15.89
N MET A 52 31.76 -11.80 -16.80
CA MET A 52 30.65 -10.86 -16.57
C MET A 52 29.70 -11.40 -15.49
N PHE A 53 29.40 -12.70 -15.49
CA PHE A 53 28.54 -13.31 -14.47
C PHE A 53 29.23 -13.36 -13.09
N GLY A 54 30.52 -13.67 -13.05
CA GLY A 54 31.32 -13.71 -11.82
C GLY A 54 31.45 -12.32 -11.18
N THR A 55 31.78 -11.30 -11.98
CA THR A 55 31.86 -9.91 -11.48
C THR A 55 30.50 -9.39 -11.04
N TYR A 56 29.41 -9.69 -11.77
CA TYR A 56 28.04 -9.41 -11.33
C TYR A 56 27.75 -10.01 -9.95
N SER A 57 28.08 -11.28 -9.74
CA SER A 57 27.79 -11.99 -8.49
C SER A 57 28.58 -11.42 -7.31
N VAL A 58 29.87 -11.10 -7.51
CA VAL A 58 30.70 -10.46 -6.49
C VAL A 58 30.15 -9.09 -6.11
N ILE A 59 29.81 -8.24 -7.08
CA ILE A 59 29.26 -6.91 -6.80
C ILE A 59 27.92 -7.03 -6.07
N ASN A 60 26.99 -7.88 -6.52
CA ASN A 60 25.68 -7.99 -5.88
C ASN A 60 25.76 -8.61 -4.48
N ILE A 61 26.42 -9.75 -4.35
CA ILE A 61 26.40 -10.53 -3.10
C ILE A 61 27.37 -9.95 -2.07
N VAL A 62 28.58 -9.58 -2.48
CA VAL A 62 29.61 -9.15 -1.53
C VAL A 62 29.55 -7.65 -1.27
N VAL A 63 29.32 -6.82 -2.28
CA VAL A 63 29.35 -5.36 -2.12
C VAL A 63 27.96 -4.84 -1.76
N LEU A 64 26.96 -5.04 -2.62
CA LEU A 64 25.65 -4.42 -2.45
C LEU A 64 24.90 -4.94 -1.22
N LEU A 65 24.89 -6.26 -0.95
CA LEU A 65 24.24 -6.77 0.26
C LEU A 65 24.90 -6.25 1.54
N ASN A 66 26.23 -6.18 1.58
CA ASN A 66 26.94 -5.66 2.75
C ASN A 66 26.67 -4.18 2.97
N LEU A 67 26.59 -3.38 1.90
CA LEU A 67 26.21 -1.97 1.99
C LEU A 67 24.74 -1.80 2.39
N LEU A 68 23.84 -2.67 1.91
CA LEU A 68 22.44 -2.66 2.31
C LEU A 68 22.28 -2.98 3.79
N ILE A 69 22.97 -4.01 4.28
CA ILE A 69 22.98 -4.37 5.70
C ILE A 69 23.57 -3.22 6.53
N ALA A 70 24.67 -2.61 6.08
CA ALA A 70 25.27 -1.46 6.76
C ALA A 70 24.30 -0.27 6.84
N MET A 71 23.61 0.05 5.75
CA MET A 71 22.60 1.12 5.72
C MET A 71 21.40 0.80 6.60
N MET A 72 20.91 -0.45 6.56
CA MET A 72 19.82 -0.89 7.45
C MET A 72 20.23 -0.77 8.91
N ASN A 73 21.43 -1.20 9.29
CA ASN A 73 21.94 -1.08 10.65
C ASN A 73 22.00 0.38 11.12
N HIS A 74 22.52 1.28 10.28
CA HIS A 74 22.55 2.72 10.59
C HIS A 74 21.14 3.30 10.72
N SER A 75 20.24 2.98 9.78
CA SER A 75 18.84 3.44 9.84
C SER A 75 18.09 2.87 11.05
N TYR A 76 18.39 1.63 11.45
CA TYR A 76 17.78 0.97 12.59
C TYR A 76 18.19 1.64 13.90
N GLN A 77 19.46 2.02 14.05
CA GLN A 77 19.92 2.77 15.22
C GLN A 77 19.13 4.07 15.37
N LEU A 78 19.02 4.86 14.30
CA LEU A 78 18.27 6.12 14.29
C LEU A 78 16.78 5.95 14.63
N ILE A 79 16.13 4.92 14.08
CA ILE A 79 14.70 4.65 14.32
C ILE A 79 14.50 4.11 15.75
N SER A 80 15.41 3.27 16.24
CA SER A 80 15.29 2.64 17.56
C SER A 80 15.27 3.67 18.71
N GLU A 81 16.01 4.77 18.57
CA GLU A 81 16.05 5.85 19.57
C GLU A 81 14.67 6.49 19.82
N ARG A 82 13.79 6.49 18.80
CA ARG A 82 12.44 7.07 18.86
C ARG A 82 11.32 6.02 18.81
N ALA A 83 11.67 4.74 18.69
CA ALA A 83 10.72 3.65 18.47
C ALA A 83 9.65 3.56 19.56
N ASP A 84 10.01 3.79 20.83
CA ASP A 84 9.04 3.78 21.93
C ASP A 84 7.98 4.87 21.82
N VAL A 85 8.37 6.07 21.37
CA VAL A 85 7.46 7.21 21.20
C VAL A 85 6.57 6.97 20.00
N GLU A 86 7.14 6.55 18.88
CA GLU A 86 6.40 6.24 17.65
C GLU A 86 5.43 5.08 17.84
N TRP A 87 5.86 4.01 18.53
CA TRP A 87 5.00 2.88 18.87
C TRP A 87 3.85 3.30 19.79
N LYS A 88 4.12 4.08 20.83
CA LYS A 88 3.07 4.59 21.73
C LYS A 88 2.11 5.52 21.00
N PHE A 89 2.58 6.32 20.05
CA PHE A 89 1.75 7.16 19.20
C PHE A 89 0.87 6.34 18.24
N ALA A 90 1.43 5.32 17.58
CA ALA A 90 0.65 4.41 16.75
C ALA A 90 -0.39 3.65 17.59
N ARG A 91 -0.03 3.25 18.81
CA ARG A 91 -0.93 2.61 19.76
C ARG A 91 -2.05 3.55 20.20
N SER A 92 -1.76 4.80 20.55
CA SER A 92 -2.82 5.76 20.91
C SER A 92 -3.71 6.09 19.71
N LYS A 93 -3.16 6.17 18.50
CA LYS A 93 -3.92 6.32 17.24
C LYS A 93 -4.85 5.13 16.99
N LEU A 94 -4.42 3.92 17.32
CA LEU A 94 -5.28 2.75 17.28
C LEU A 94 -6.40 2.87 18.33
N TRP A 95 -6.07 3.23 19.57
CA TRP A 95 -7.05 3.33 20.65
C TRP A 95 -8.10 4.42 20.37
N ILE A 96 -7.71 5.60 19.89
CA ILE A 96 -8.65 6.67 19.51
C ILE A 96 -9.60 6.22 18.41
N SER A 97 -9.15 5.39 17.46
CA SER A 97 -10.01 4.83 16.41
C SER A 97 -11.08 3.88 16.95
N TYR A 98 -10.90 3.32 18.15
CA TYR A 98 -11.92 2.55 18.86
C TYR A 98 -12.79 3.39 19.79
N PHE A 99 -12.30 4.55 20.26
CA PHE A 99 -13.07 5.45 21.13
C PHE A 99 -14.06 6.35 20.37
N GLU A 100 -13.80 6.69 19.11
CA GLU A 100 -14.80 7.38 18.29
C GLU A 100 -15.96 6.41 17.98
N GLU A 101 -17.14 6.71 18.53
CA GLU A 101 -18.39 5.92 18.55
C GLU A 101 -19.02 5.66 17.16
N GLY A 102 -18.27 5.17 16.18
CA GLY A 102 -18.76 4.83 14.84
C GLY A 102 -18.88 3.33 14.55
N GLY A 103 -18.32 2.46 15.40
CA GLY A 103 -18.18 1.03 15.13
C GLY A 103 -18.24 0.17 16.39
N THR A 104 -19.26 0.36 17.23
CA THR A 104 -19.46 -0.41 18.48
C THR A 104 -19.79 -1.90 18.27
N CYS A 105 -19.75 -2.39 17.02
CA CYS A 105 -19.91 -3.81 16.69
C CYS A 105 -18.85 -4.25 15.66
N PRO A 106 -18.17 -5.39 15.87
CA PRO A 106 -17.25 -5.93 14.87
C PRO A 106 -18.01 -6.20 13.56
N PRO A 107 -17.38 -6.02 12.37
CA PRO A 107 -17.94 -6.56 11.12
C PRO A 107 -18.17 -8.07 11.33
N PRO A 108 -19.37 -8.66 11.13
CA PRO A 108 -20.51 -8.26 10.27
C PRO A 108 -21.72 -7.57 10.95
N PHE A 109 -21.67 -7.26 12.25
CA PHE A 109 -22.81 -6.69 13.00
C PHE A 109 -22.99 -5.18 12.83
N ASN A 110 -22.13 -4.52 12.04
CA ASN A 110 -22.22 -3.11 11.66
C ASN A 110 -23.32 -2.81 10.60
N ILE A 111 -24.05 -3.84 10.13
CA ILE A 111 -25.12 -3.70 9.12
C ILE A 111 -26.48 -3.36 9.75
N ILE A 112 -26.71 -3.70 11.02
CA ILE A 112 -27.96 -3.35 11.70
C ILE A 112 -27.78 -1.95 12.27
N PRO A 113 -28.35 -0.89 11.66
CA PRO A 113 -28.24 0.46 12.19
C PRO A 113 -28.74 0.44 13.64
N THR A 114 -27.89 0.87 14.57
CA THR A 114 -28.27 0.99 15.98
C THR A 114 -29.54 1.84 16.08
N PRO A 115 -30.50 1.48 16.96
CA PRO A 115 -31.76 2.22 17.09
C PRO A 115 -31.55 3.73 17.39
N LYS A 116 -30.40 4.11 17.96
CA LYS A 116 -30.00 5.51 18.13
C LYS A 116 -29.70 6.23 16.80
N SER A 117 -29.04 5.59 15.84
CA SER A 117 -28.77 6.14 14.50
C SER A 117 -30.08 6.51 13.79
N ILE A 118 -31.09 5.63 13.84
CA ILE A 118 -32.41 5.87 13.24
C ILE A 118 -33.09 7.08 13.88
N LEU A 119 -33.01 7.24 15.21
CA LEU A 119 -33.56 8.40 15.92
C LEU A 119 -32.85 9.70 15.53
N TYR A 120 -31.52 9.70 15.40
CA TYR A 120 -30.77 10.88 14.95
C TYR A 120 -31.12 11.26 13.51
N VAL A 121 -31.25 10.28 12.60
CA VAL A 121 -31.68 10.51 11.21
C VAL A 121 -33.10 11.08 11.18
N PHE A 122 -34.04 10.52 11.94
CA PHE A 122 -35.40 11.04 12.01
C PHE A 122 -35.47 12.47 12.55
N GLN A 123 -34.68 12.79 13.60
CA GLN A 123 -34.56 14.15 14.11
C GLN A 123 -33.90 15.11 13.12
N TRP A 124 -32.92 14.65 12.34
CA TRP A 124 -32.28 15.44 11.28
C TRP A 124 -33.25 15.75 10.15
N VAL A 125 -33.99 14.74 9.67
CA VAL A 125 -35.06 14.90 8.66
C VAL A 125 -36.14 15.83 9.17
N LYS A 126 -36.61 15.64 10.42
CA LYS A 126 -37.61 16.52 11.05
C LYS A 126 -37.10 17.95 11.17
N ARG A 127 -35.83 18.18 11.50
CA ARG A 127 -35.23 19.53 11.53
C ARG A 127 -35.16 20.17 10.14
N LYS A 128 -34.81 19.41 9.10
CA LYS A 128 -34.77 19.92 7.72
C LYS A 128 -36.17 20.27 7.20
N PHE A 129 -37.16 19.41 7.40
CA PHE A 129 -38.55 19.65 6.95
C PHE A 129 -39.31 20.66 7.83
N CYS A 130 -39.24 20.56 9.15
CA CYS A 130 -39.89 21.54 10.05
C CYS A 130 -39.16 22.89 10.09
N GLY A 131 -37.85 22.96 9.80
CA GLY A 131 -37.12 24.21 9.66
C GLY A 131 -37.61 25.03 8.47
N HIS A 132 -37.90 24.38 7.34
CA HIS A 132 -38.58 24.99 6.20
C HIS A 132 -40.02 25.43 6.55
N SER A 133 -40.78 24.58 7.24
CA SER A 133 -42.15 24.91 7.67
C SER A 133 -42.21 26.11 8.63
N LYS A 134 -41.25 26.25 9.56
CA LYS A 134 -41.16 27.40 10.46
C LYS A 134 -40.73 28.68 9.74
N ALA A 135 -39.83 28.59 8.76
CA ALA A 135 -39.43 29.74 7.93
C ALA A 135 -40.61 30.26 7.10
N VAL A 136 -41.35 29.37 6.42
CA VAL A 136 -42.55 29.73 5.63
C VAL A 136 -43.65 30.31 6.51
N LYS A 137 -43.92 29.74 7.69
CA LYS A 137 -44.89 30.30 8.64
C LYS A 137 -44.49 31.70 9.15
N LYS A 138 -43.19 31.95 9.36
CA LYS A 138 -42.69 33.25 9.83
C LYS A 138 -42.85 34.33 8.76
N GLU A 139 -42.59 34.01 7.50
CA GLU A 139 -42.80 34.93 6.38
C GLU A 139 -44.29 35.21 6.13
N HIS A 140 -45.16 34.20 6.19
CA HIS A 140 -46.61 34.39 6.04
C HIS A 140 -47.19 35.31 7.13
N MET A 141 -46.76 35.13 8.39
CA MET A 141 -47.17 35.97 9.52
C MET A 141 -46.73 37.44 9.35
N LYS A 142 -45.53 37.68 8.81
CA LYS A 142 -45.04 39.04 8.51
C LYS A 142 -45.90 39.71 7.43
N THR A 143 -46.29 38.99 6.39
CA THR A 143 -47.15 39.52 5.31
C THR A 143 -48.54 39.87 5.82
N ILE A 144 -49.13 39.04 6.68
CA ILE A 144 -50.43 39.36 7.33
C ILE A 144 -50.30 40.64 8.17
N ARG A 145 -49.26 40.76 9.01
CA ARG A 145 -49.03 41.97 9.81
C ARG A 145 -48.88 43.23 8.96
N ARG A 146 -48.20 43.15 7.81
CA ARG A 146 -48.07 44.27 6.87
C ARG A 146 -49.42 44.67 6.27
N LYS A 147 -50.24 43.70 5.86
CA LYS A 147 -51.59 43.96 5.33
C LYS A 147 -52.54 44.55 6.40
N VAL A 148 -52.47 44.06 7.63
CA VAL A 148 -53.25 44.61 8.76
C VAL A 148 -52.86 46.06 9.04
N LYS A 149 -51.56 46.39 8.97
CA LYS A 149 -51.09 47.77 9.17
C LYS A 149 -51.53 48.73 8.05
N GLN A 150 -51.59 48.26 6.80
CA GLN A 150 -52.07 49.04 5.67
C GLN A 150 -53.60 49.24 5.64
N ALA A 151 -54.36 48.37 6.31
CA ALA A 151 -55.81 48.50 6.44
C ALA A 151 -56.24 49.34 7.65
N SER A 152 -55.30 49.67 8.55
CA SER A 152 -55.50 50.54 9.71
C SER A 152 -55.07 52.00 9.49
N GLU A 153 -54.53 52.30 8.30
CA GLU A 153 -54.31 53.65 7.77
C GLU A 153 -55.45 53.99 6.81
#